data_AF-A0AA37LDH9-F1
#
_entry.id   AF-A0AA37LDH9-F1
#
_cell.length_a   1.000
_cell.length_b   1.000
_cell.length_c   1.000
_cell.angle_alpha   90.00
_cell.angle_beta   90.00
_cell.angle_gamma   90.00
#
_symmetry.space_group_name_H-M   'P 1'
#
loop_
_entity.id
_entity.type
_entity.pdbx_description
1 polymer ?
#
loop_
_entity_poly.entity_id
_entity_poly.type
_entity_poly.pdbx_seq_one_letter_code
_entity_poly.pdbx_strand_id
1 'polypeptide(L)'
;MPHSLHLGSGVVQSRLKEFDMKEGNLQEIPRSDTMTTDDSYQKIFYFPSMAAIRHCMKFSIAEVVLSLFIFALFVNSAILIVAGASLYQGHTSLASDIFGMHDLLSNSISSAAGVIFAFALLLSGVSAGLVCTIAGQLVSEGALNWRMRPWLRRLITRLISVTPTIVVVAVAGQSGLSNALTGTQVVLGTVLPVITAPLIYFTSFNKYMTVVPGAASYGSDTGVVPARRFSAVGVKMANSWWVTVLAVLIWLMITVMVVANLVLLVIQSVG
;
A
#
# COMPACT_ATOMS: atom_id res chain seq x y z
N MET A 1 2.55 3.03 4.04
CA MET A 1 2.13 4.00 3.01
C MET A 1 0.71 3.68 2.54
N PRO A 2 -0.13 4.66 2.19
CA PRO A 2 -1.54 4.40 1.88
C PRO A 2 -1.80 3.57 0.61
N HIS A 3 -0.94 3.69 -0.40
CA HIS A 3 -1.03 2.88 -1.62
C HIS A 3 -0.72 1.39 -1.35
N SER A 4 0.12 1.08 -0.36
CA SER A 4 0.43 -0.30 0.04
C SER A 4 -0.77 -1.02 0.67
N LEU A 5 -1.70 -0.28 1.30
CA LEU A 5 -2.94 -0.86 1.86
C LEU A 5 -3.83 -1.42 0.74
N HIS A 6 -3.99 -0.65 -0.35
CA HIS A 6 -4.74 -1.07 -1.52
C HIS A 6 -4.04 -2.22 -2.27
N LEU A 7 -2.72 -2.13 -2.40
CA LEU A 7 -1.89 -3.19 -3.00
C LEU A 7 -2.06 -4.52 -2.23
N GLY A 8 -1.89 -4.48 -0.91
CA GLY A 8 -1.99 -5.68 -0.06
C GLY A 8 -3.36 -6.34 -0.16
N SER A 9 -4.43 -5.54 -0.13
CA SER A 9 -5.80 -6.07 -0.30
C SER A 9 -6.01 -6.72 -1.68
N GLY A 10 -5.39 -6.20 -2.74
CA GLY A 10 -5.49 -6.76 -4.09
C GLY A 10 -4.71 -8.06 -4.27
N VAL A 11 -3.45 -8.09 -3.80
CA VAL A 11 -2.56 -9.26 -3.94
C VAL A 11 -3.07 -10.46 -3.14
N VAL A 12 -3.73 -10.23 -2.00
CA VAL A 12 -4.31 -11.32 -1.21
C VAL A 12 -5.43 -12.03 -1.97
N GLN A 13 -6.24 -11.33 -2.75
CA GLN A 13 -7.37 -11.93 -3.49
C GLN A 13 -6.92 -13.01 -4.49
N SER A 14 -5.78 -12.83 -5.17
CA SER A 14 -5.28 -13.84 -6.10
C SER A 14 -4.83 -15.11 -5.37
N ARG A 15 -4.26 -14.98 -4.17
CA ARG A 15 -3.83 -16.12 -3.35
C ARG A 15 -5.01 -16.92 -2.81
N LEU A 16 -6.10 -16.26 -2.42
CA LEU A 16 -7.32 -16.98 -2.01
C LEU A 16 -7.85 -17.85 -3.16
N LYS A 17 -7.91 -17.27 -4.37
CA LYS A 17 -8.36 -17.99 -5.56
C LYS A 17 -7.47 -19.18 -5.88
N GLU A 18 -6.15 -19.01 -5.80
CA GLU A 18 -5.19 -20.07 -6.06
C GLU A 18 -5.31 -21.21 -5.04
N PHE A 19 -5.51 -20.89 -3.75
CA PHE A 19 -5.75 -21.88 -2.71
C PHE A 19 -7.00 -22.72 -2.99
N ASP A 20 -8.13 -22.06 -3.29
CA ASP A 20 -9.38 -22.77 -3.58
C ASP A 20 -9.30 -23.61 -4.87
N MET A 21 -8.49 -23.17 -5.84
CA MET A 21 -8.23 -23.94 -7.07
C MET A 21 -7.42 -25.21 -6.79
N LYS A 22 -6.40 -25.11 -5.93
CA LYS A 22 -5.54 -26.24 -5.58
C LYS A 22 -6.25 -27.29 -4.74
N GLU A 23 -7.10 -26.85 -3.81
CA GLU A 23 -7.86 -27.73 -2.92
C GLU A 23 -9.12 -28.32 -3.58
N GLY A 24 -9.40 -28.01 -4.86
CA GLY A 24 -10.60 -28.50 -5.55
C GLY A 24 -11.91 -27.95 -4.98
N ASN A 25 -11.85 -26.86 -4.22
CA ASN A 25 -13.01 -26.24 -3.56
C ASN A 25 -13.79 -25.30 -4.50
N LEU A 26 -13.26 -25.02 -5.69
CA LEU A 26 -13.93 -24.25 -6.73
C LEU A 26 -14.95 -25.14 -7.45
N GLN A 27 -16.23 -24.77 -7.32
CA GLN A 27 -17.26 -25.33 -8.19
C GLN A 27 -16.99 -24.89 -9.65
N GLU A 28 -17.15 -25.82 -10.59
CA GLU A 28 -17.02 -25.52 -12.02
C GLU A 28 -17.95 -24.36 -12.39
N ILE A 29 -17.43 -23.43 -13.20
CA ILE A 29 -18.22 -22.36 -13.78
C ILE A 29 -19.34 -23.06 -14.57
N PRO A 30 -20.63 -22.75 -14.36
CA PRO A 30 -21.68 -23.26 -15.22
C PRO A 30 -21.30 -22.89 -16.65
N ARG A 31 -20.95 -23.86 -17.50
CA ARG A 31 -20.87 -23.61 -18.93
C ARG A 31 -22.29 -23.27 -19.37
N SER A 32 -22.54 -21.99 -19.63
CA SER A 32 -23.73 -21.59 -20.36
C SER A 32 -23.54 -22.12 -21.79
N ASP A 33 -24.13 -23.28 -22.10
CA ASP A 33 -24.14 -23.89 -23.45
C ASP A 33 -24.97 -23.07 -24.47
N THR A 34 -25.18 -21.78 -24.22
CA THR A 34 -25.89 -20.84 -25.08
C THR A 34 -25.03 -19.59 -25.21
N MET A 35 -23.95 -19.68 -26.00
CA MET A 35 -23.24 -18.49 -26.48
C MET A 35 -24.11 -17.78 -27.52
N THR A 36 -25.01 -16.93 -27.07
CA THR A 36 -25.54 -15.84 -27.91
C THR A 36 -24.50 -14.73 -27.95
N THR A 37 -24.21 -14.23 -29.14
CA THR A 37 -23.14 -13.28 -29.50
C THR A 37 -23.28 -11.87 -28.89
N ASP A 38 -24.15 -11.70 -27.88
CA ASP A 38 -24.57 -10.41 -27.32
C ASP A 38 -24.37 -10.30 -25.79
N ASP A 39 -23.75 -11.31 -25.13
CA ASP A 39 -23.48 -11.27 -23.70
C ASP A 39 -22.30 -10.34 -23.38
N SER A 40 -22.64 -9.05 -23.31
CA SER A 40 -21.80 -8.00 -22.77
C SER A 40 -21.22 -8.40 -21.40
N TYR A 41 -19.88 -8.51 -21.33
CA TYR A 41 -19.04 -8.49 -20.12
C TYR A 41 -19.70 -8.85 -18.78
N GLN A 42 -20.25 -10.06 -18.63
CA GLN A 42 -20.81 -10.47 -17.36
C GLN A 42 -19.69 -10.57 -16.31
N LYS A 43 -19.73 -9.70 -15.29
CA LYS A 43 -18.69 -9.64 -14.27
C LYS A 43 -18.90 -10.81 -13.30
N ILE A 44 -18.02 -11.81 -13.39
CA ILE A 44 -18.05 -12.96 -12.50
C ILE A 44 -17.34 -12.58 -11.18
N PHE A 45 -18.09 -12.56 -10.07
CA PHE A 45 -17.58 -12.32 -8.74
C PHE A 45 -17.12 -13.62 -8.09
N TYR A 46 -15.87 -13.65 -7.62
CA TYR A 46 -15.32 -14.79 -6.89
C TYR A 46 -15.59 -14.64 -5.40
N PHE A 47 -16.16 -15.68 -4.80
CA PHE A 47 -16.39 -15.77 -3.36
C PHE A 47 -15.54 -16.90 -2.76
N PRO A 48 -14.61 -16.58 -1.85
CA PRO A 48 -13.68 -17.56 -1.31
C PRO A 48 -14.30 -18.51 -0.28
N SER A 49 -13.66 -19.67 -0.10
CA SER A 49 -14.01 -20.59 0.99
C SER A 49 -13.51 -20.10 2.36
N MET A 50 -14.13 -20.59 3.42
CA MET A 50 -13.70 -20.30 4.80
C MET A 50 -12.29 -20.81 5.10
N ALA A 51 -11.89 -21.94 4.50
CA ALA A 51 -10.54 -22.50 4.66
C ALA A 51 -9.49 -21.60 4.01
N ALA A 52 -9.74 -21.12 2.79
CA ALA A 52 -8.87 -20.19 2.08
C ALA A 52 -8.66 -18.89 2.87
N ILE A 53 -9.74 -18.31 3.40
CA ILE A 53 -9.66 -17.08 4.19
C ILE A 53 -8.79 -17.28 5.43
N ARG A 54 -9.02 -18.33 6.22
CA ARG A 54 -8.26 -18.58 7.46
C ARG A 54 -6.78 -18.85 7.17
N HIS A 55 -6.48 -19.62 6.13
CA HIS A 55 -5.11 -19.93 5.74
C HIS A 55 -4.39 -18.68 5.22
N CYS A 56 -4.97 -17.98 4.24
CA CYS A 56 -4.38 -16.76 3.68
C CYS A 56 -4.22 -15.67 4.74
N MET A 57 -5.19 -15.49 5.65
CA MET A 57 -5.10 -14.49 6.71
C MET A 57 -3.89 -14.75 7.63
N LYS A 58 -3.71 -15.98 8.13
CA LYS A 58 -2.56 -16.33 8.97
C LYS A 58 -1.23 -16.13 8.23
N PHE A 59 -1.18 -16.58 6.98
CA PHE A 59 0.02 -16.46 6.15
C PHE A 59 0.36 -14.99 5.86
N SER A 60 -0.62 -14.18 5.44
CA SER A 60 -0.43 -12.77 5.14
C SER A 60 -0.09 -11.95 6.38
N ILE A 61 -0.67 -12.26 7.54
CA ILE A 61 -0.27 -11.62 8.80
C ILE A 61 1.21 -11.93 9.10
N ALA A 62 1.61 -13.21 9.01
CA ALA A 62 3.00 -13.60 9.26
C ALA A 62 3.97 -12.92 8.29
N GLU A 63 3.64 -12.89 6.99
CA GLU A 63 4.45 -12.24 5.96
C GLU A 63 4.60 -10.73 6.20
N VAL A 64 3.51 -10.03 6.52
CA VAL A 64 3.55 -8.59 6.80
C VAL A 64 4.33 -8.30 8.09
N VAL A 65 4.13 -9.08 9.15
CA VAL A 65 4.88 -8.93 10.40
C VAL A 65 6.36 -9.17 10.18
N LEU A 66 6.73 -10.26 9.49
CA LEU A 66 8.13 -10.57 9.17
C LEU A 66 8.75 -9.48 8.30
N SER A 67 8.04 -9.02 7.27
CA SER A 67 8.51 -7.99 6.35
C SER A 67 8.77 -6.65 7.05
N LEU A 68 7.82 -6.20 7.87
CA LEU A 68 7.94 -4.93 8.58
C LEU A 68 8.93 -5.00 9.74
N PHE A 69 8.89 -6.08 10.53
CA PHE A 69 9.71 -6.21 11.73
C PHE A 69 11.17 -6.54 11.42
N ILE A 70 11.43 -7.38 10.42
CA ILE A 70 12.81 -7.78 10.08
C ILE A 70 13.39 -6.79 9.08
N PHE A 71 12.79 -6.65 7.89
CA PHE A 71 13.43 -5.88 6.82
C PHE A 71 13.26 -4.36 7.01
N ALA A 72 12.04 -3.88 7.22
CA ALA A 72 11.80 -2.43 7.27
C ALA A 72 12.44 -1.79 8.51
N LEU A 73 12.29 -2.39 9.70
CA LEU A 73 12.96 -1.88 10.91
C LEU A 73 14.48 -1.97 10.80
N PHE A 74 15.04 -3.06 10.28
CA PHE A 74 16.49 -3.18 10.11
C PHE A 74 17.04 -2.09 9.20
N VAL A 75 16.43 -1.88 8.03
CA VAL A 75 16.90 -0.86 7.07
C VAL A 75 16.74 0.55 7.64
N ASN A 76 15.57 0.88 8.21
CA ASN A 76 15.35 2.21 8.81
C ASN A 76 16.30 2.48 9.96
N SER A 77 16.56 1.48 10.80
CA SER A 77 17.51 1.60 11.92
C SER A 77 18.95 1.72 11.44
N ALA A 78 19.35 0.95 10.41
CA ALA A 78 20.68 1.02 9.84
C ALA A 78 20.98 2.42 9.27
N ILE A 79 20.04 3.00 8.51
CA ILE A 79 20.17 4.37 7.98
C ILE A 79 20.31 5.37 9.13
N LEU A 80 19.49 5.26 10.18
CA LEU A 80 19.54 6.16 11.33
C LEU A 80 20.86 6.05 12.12
N ILE A 81 21.35 4.82 12.33
CA ILE A 81 22.62 4.56 13.03
C ILE A 81 23.80 5.11 12.21
N VAL A 82 23.83 4.87 10.90
CA VAL A 82 24.88 5.36 10.01
C VAL A 82 24.88 6.90 9.94
N ALA A 83 23.70 7.51 9.81
CA ALA A 83 23.56 8.96 9.88
C ALA A 83 24.05 9.51 11.22
N GLY A 84 23.63 8.91 12.34
CA GLY A 84 24.07 9.31 13.68
C GLY A 84 25.58 9.18 13.89
N ALA A 85 26.18 8.06 13.48
CA ALA A 85 27.62 7.81 13.64
C ALA A 85 28.49 8.74 12.77
N SER A 86 28.04 9.06 11.55
CA SER A 86 28.79 9.94 10.63
C SER A 86 28.63 11.43 10.97
N LEU A 87 27.49 11.85 11.52
CA LEU A 87 27.20 13.25 11.82
C LEU A 87 27.68 13.75 13.19
N TYR A 88 27.94 12.84 14.12
CA TYR A 88 28.27 13.20 15.51
C TYR A 88 29.54 14.07 15.65
N GLN A 89 30.45 14.06 14.66
CA GLN A 89 31.76 14.73 14.74
C GLN A 89 31.88 16.08 14.00
N GLY A 90 30.80 16.70 13.49
CA GLY A 90 30.82 18.15 13.21
C GLY A 90 30.37 18.67 11.83
N HIS A 91 29.46 17.99 11.12
CA HIS A 91 28.91 18.51 9.85
C HIS A 91 27.38 18.50 9.80
N THR A 92 26.74 19.08 10.83
CA THR A 92 25.28 19.07 11.05
C THR A 92 24.45 19.62 9.89
N SER A 93 25.04 20.44 9.01
CA SER A 93 24.35 21.04 7.86
C SER A 93 24.47 20.25 6.55
N LEU A 94 25.38 19.25 6.46
CA LEU A 94 25.64 18.54 5.21
C LEU A 94 24.78 17.28 5.02
N ALA A 95 24.11 16.73 6.04
CA ALA A 95 23.41 15.45 5.93
C ALA A 95 21.89 15.51 5.72
N SER A 96 21.31 16.71 5.63
CA SER A 96 19.85 16.81 5.44
C SER A 96 19.43 16.38 4.03
N ASP A 97 20.37 16.26 3.09
CA ASP A 97 20.07 15.94 1.69
C ASP A 97 20.71 14.62 1.23
N ILE A 98 20.13 14.03 0.19
CA ILE A 98 20.57 12.77 -0.41
C ILE A 98 22.02 12.86 -0.91
N PHE A 99 22.40 14.00 -1.48
CA PHE A 99 23.77 14.26 -1.93
C PHE A 99 24.75 14.30 -0.76
N GLY A 100 24.32 14.93 0.33
CA GLY A 100 25.00 14.92 1.61
C GLY A 100 25.31 13.53 2.13
N MET A 101 24.31 12.65 2.16
CA MET A 101 24.51 11.25 2.56
C MET A 101 25.48 10.50 1.65
N HIS A 102 25.44 10.73 0.34
CA HIS A 102 26.40 10.14 -0.59
C HIS A 102 27.84 10.56 -0.26
N ASP A 103 28.07 11.86 -0.09
CA ASP A 103 29.40 12.41 0.17
C ASP A 103 29.91 11.99 1.55
N LEU A 104 29.03 11.92 2.55
CA LEU A 104 29.36 11.41 3.87
C LEU A 104 29.78 9.95 3.82
N LEU A 105 29.05 9.09 3.11
CA LEU A 105 29.40 7.68 2.96
C LEU A 105 30.71 7.49 2.18
N SER A 106 30.89 8.27 1.11
CA SER A 106 32.10 8.25 0.29
C SER A 106 33.35 8.64 1.09
N ASN A 107 33.23 9.69 1.92
CA ASN A 107 34.37 10.26 2.65
C ASN A 107 34.62 9.57 4.00
N SER A 108 33.58 9.06 4.67
CA SER A 108 33.70 8.45 6.01
C SER A 108 34.02 6.96 5.96
N ILE A 109 33.56 6.24 4.92
CA ILE A 109 33.74 4.78 4.80
C ILE A 109 34.69 4.47 3.64
N SER A 110 34.25 4.74 2.40
CA SER A 110 35.02 4.55 1.18
C SER A 110 34.24 5.05 -0.04
N SER A 111 34.94 5.40 -1.12
CA SER A 111 34.30 5.76 -2.39
C SER A 111 33.34 4.67 -2.91
N ALA A 112 33.66 3.39 -2.69
CA ALA A 112 32.77 2.28 -3.03
C ALA A 112 31.42 2.32 -2.27
N ALA A 113 31.41 2.77 -1.01
CA ALA A 113 30.18 2.88 -0.22
C ALA A 113 29.22 3.94 -0.80
N GLY A 114 29.74 5.07 -1.27
CA GLY A 114 28.95 6.09 -1.98
C GLY A 114 28.31 5.55 -3.25
N VAL A 115 29.09 4.80 -4.06
CA VAL A 115 28.57 4.17 -5.30
C VAL A 115 27.47 3.16 -5.00
N ILE A 116 27.64 2.30 -3.98
CA ILE A 116 26.63 1.33 -3.57
C ILE A 116 25.35 2.04 -3.11
N PHE A 117 25.47 3.14 -2.36
CA PHE A 117 24.33 3.94 -1.94
C PHE A 117 23.58 4.54 -3.12
N ALA A 118 24.28 5.15 -4.08
CA ALA A 118 23.68 5.69 -5.29
C ALA A 118 22.95 4.60 -6.11
N PHE A 119 23.56 3.42 -6.24
CA PHE A 119 22.96 2.28 -6.93
C PHE A 119 21.72 1.75 -6.18
N ALA A 120 21.78 1.68 -4.85
CA ALA A 120 20.65 1.28 -4.01
C ALA A 120 19.47 2.25 -4.13
N LEU A 121 19.73 3.57 -4.15
CA LEU A 121 18.70 4.58 -4.39
C LEU A 121 18.04 4.45 -5.75
N LEU A 122 18.83 4.18 -6.80
CA LEU A 122 18.32 3.96 -8.15
C LEU A 122 17.41 2.71 -8.21
N LEU A 123 17.86 1.59 -7.64
CA LEU A 123 17.07 0.36 -7.58
C LEU A 123 15.78 0.54 -6.74
N SER A 124 15.85 1.26 -5.63
CA SER A 124 14.69 1.60 -4.80
C SER A 124 13.65 2.40 -5.59
N GLY A 125 14.09 3.41 -6.36
CA GLY A 125 13.21 4.19 -7.23
C GLY A 125 12.53 3.37 -8.33
N VAL A 126 13.24 2.42 -8.93
CA VAL A 126 12.67 1.49 -9.93
C VAL A 126 11.59 0.60 -9.30
N SER A 127 11.87 0.03 -8.11
CA SER A 127 10.93 -0.80 -7.37
C SER A 127 9.67 -0.02 -6.96
N ALA A 128 9.84 1.18 -6.40
CA ALA A 128 8.73 2.05 -6.01
C ALA A 128 7.82 2.40 -7.20
N GLY A 129 8.39 2.63 -8.39
CA GLY A 129 7.62 2.88 -9.61
C GLY A 129 6.74 1.70 -10.04
N LEU A 130 7.21 0.46 -9.88
CA LEU A 130 6.42 -0.74 -10.17
C LEU A 130 5.26 -0.88 -9.18
N VAL A 131 5.54 -0.76 -7.88
CA VAL A 131 4.54 -0.83 -6.80
C VAL A 131 3.45 0.23 -6.99
N CYS A 132 3.84 1.47 -7.32
CA CYS A 132 2.93 2.57 -7.60
C CYS A 132 2.00 2.27 -8.79
N THR A 133 2.53 1.66 -9.85
CA THR A 133 1.72 1.30 -11.04
C THR A 133 0.64 0.26 -10.68
N ILE A 134 1.01 -0.76 -9.91
CA ILE A 134 0.07 -1.83 -9.49
C ILE A 134 -0.97 -1.28 -8.51
N ALA A 135 -0.54 -0.49 -7.53
CA ALA A 135 -1.47 0.16 -6.59
C ALA A 135 -2.42 1.13 -7.32
N GLY A 136 -1.91 1.90 -8.28
CA GLY A 136 -2.72 2.77 -9.13
C GLY A 136 -3.72 1.98 -9.97
N GLN A 137 -3.36 0.79 -10.45
CA GLN A 137 -4.29 -0.14 -11.11
C GLN A 137 -5.46 -0.52 -10.22
N LEU A 138 -5.16 -1.02 -9.03
CA LEU A 138 -6.16 -1.41 -8.04
C LEU A 138 -7.11 -0.26 -7.68
N VAL A 139 -6.57 0.95 -7.49
CA VAL A 139 -7.39 2.11 -7.14
C VAL A 139 -8.26 2.57 -8.31
N SER A 140 -7.73 2.73 -9.53
CA SER A 140 -8.58 3.25 -10.62
C SER A 140 -9.59 2.22 -11.11
N GLU A 141 -9.28 0.92 -11.08
CA GLU A 141 -10.25 -0.12 -11.46
C GLU A 141 -11.28 -0.38 -10.36
N GLY A 142 -10.89 -0.24 -9.08
CA GLY A 142 -11.79 -0.43 -7.95
C GLY A 142 -12.69 0.78 -7.69
N ALA A 143 -12.12 1.99 -7.63
CA ALA A 143 -12.85 3.20 -7.22
C ALA A 143 -13.41 4.01 -8.40
N LEU A 144 -12.69 4.06 -9.53
CA LEU A 144 -13.07 4.88 -10.69
C LEU A 144 -13.65 4.05 -11.85
N ASN A 145 -13.70 2.71 -11.73
CA ASN A 145 -14.02 1.77 -12.81
C ASN A 145 -13.30 2.08 -14.15
N TRP A 146 -12.11 2.67 -14.06
CA TRP A 146 -11.35 3.14 -15.22
C TRP A 146 -10.27 2.12 -15.58
N ARG A 147 -10.42 1.51 -16.76
CA ARG A 147 -9.46 0.55 -17.30
C ARG A 147 -8.49 1.23 -18.26
N MET A 148 -7.20 1.10 -17.97
CA MET A 148 -6.11 1.62 -18.78
C MET A 148 -4.98 0.59 -18.87
N ARG A 149 -4.33 0.50 -20.02
CA ARG A 149 -3.17 -0.36 -20.23
C ARG A 149 -2.06 -0.01 -19.20
N PRO A 150 -1.40 -1.00 -18.57
CA PRO A 150 -0.39 -0.77 -17.52
C PRO A 150 0.72 0.20 -17.92
N TRP A 151 1.25 0.04 -19.13
CA TRP A 151 2.36 0.86 -19.63
C TRP A 151 1.97 2.34 -19.79
N LEU A 152 0.75 2.59 -20.30
CA LEU A 152 0.24 3.93 -20.52
C LEU A 152 -0.02 4.63 -19.18
N ARG A 153 -0.59 3.91 -18.21
CA ARG A 153 -0.77 4.42 -16.84
C ARG A 153 0.56 4.79 -16.21
N ARG A 154 1.58 3.93 -16.35
CA ARG A 154 2.94 4.19 -15.85
C ARG A 154 3.56 5.42 -16.52
N LEU A 155 3.37 5.60 -17.82
CA LEU A 155 3.88 6.76 -18.54
C LEU A 155 3.21 8.05 -18.04
N ILE A 156 1.88 8.09 -18.00
CA ILE A 156 1.11 9.28 -17.58
C ILE A 156 1.45 9.67 -16.14
N THR A 157 1.41 8.72 -15.20
CA THR A 157 1.71 8.99 -13.79
C THR A 157 3.15 9.44 -13.58
N ARG A 158 4.11 8.89 -14.34
CA ARG A 158 5.51 9.32 -14.29
C ARG A 158 5.69 10.71 -14.88
N LEU A 159 5.04 11.04 -16.00
CA LEU A 159 5.09 12.38 -16.57
C LEU A 159 4.54 13.40 -15.57
N ILE A 160 3.36 13.16 -15.00
CA ILE A 160 2.73 14.03 -13.99
C ILE A 160 3.64 14.19 -12.75
N SER A 161 4.32 13.13 -12.32
CA SER A 161 5.22 13.19 -11.15
C SER A 161 6.57 13.85 -11.44
N VAL A 162 7.10 13.67 -12.66
CA VAL A 162 8.45 14.17 -13.02
C VAL A 162 8.39 15.66 -13.38
N THR A 163 7.31 16.13 -14.01
CA THR A 163 7.15 17.55 -14.38
C THR A 163 7.38 18.52 -13.21
N PRO A 164 6.69 18.42 -12.05
CA PRO A 164 6.94 19.34 -10.94
C PRO A 164 8.35 19.18 -10.36
N THR A 165 8.91 17.98 -10.40
CA THR A 165 10.28 17.72 -9.95
C THR A 165 11.31 18.46 -10.81
N ILE A 166 11.16 18.42 -12.15
CA ILE A 166 12.04 19.13 -13.08
C ILE A 166 11.93 20.65 -12.87
N VAL A 167 10.72 21.17 -12.68
CA VAL A 167 10.50 22.61 -12.45
C VAL A 167 11.18 23.06 -11.16
N VAL A 168 11.02 22.31 -10.07
CA VAL A 168 11.67 22.63 -8.78
C VAL A 168 13.19 22.60 -8.91
N VAL A 169 13.75 21.60 -9.58
CA VAL A 169 15.20 21.50 -9.80
C VAL A 169 15.72 22.67 -10.65
N ALA A 170 14.98 23.05 -11.70
CA ALA A 170 15.37 24.15 -12.58
C ALA A 170 15.37 25.52 -11.89
N VAL A 171 14.46 25.75 -10.94
CA VAL A 171 14.32 27.04 -10.24
C VAL A 171 15.14 27.10 -8.95
N ALA A 172 15.12 26.04 -8.14
CA ALA A 172 15.61 26.03 -6.77
C ALA A 172 16.80 25.08 -6.54
N GLY A 173 17.24 24.33 -7.56
CA GLY A 173 18.42 23.46 -7.47
C GLY A 173 18.26 22.30 -6.46
N GLN A 174 19.38 21.91 -5.84
CA GLN A 174 19.44 20.74 -4.94
C GLN A 174 18.64 20.95 -3.65
N SER A 175 18.74 22.13 -3.03
CA SER A 175 18.00 22.45 -1.80
C SER A 175 16.48 22.42 -2.01
N GLY A 176 16.00 22.90 -3.17
CA GLY A 176 14.60 22.79 -3.57
C GLY A 176 14.13 21.34 -3.70
N LEU A 177 14.97 20.46 -4.25
CA LEU A 177 14.65 19.04 -4.38
C LEU A 177 14.51 18.35 -3.01
N SER A 178 15.42 18.62 -2.08
CA SER A 178 15.38 18.08 -0.71
C SER A 178 14.12 18.52 0.04
N ASN A 179 13.76 19.80 -0.10
CA ASN A 179 12.54 20.35 0.47
C ASN A 179 11.28 19.73 -0.15
N ALA A 180 11.27 19.53 -1.47
CA ALA A 180 10.16 18.87 -2.16
C ALA A 180 9.99 17.39 -1.72
N LEU A 181 11.09 16.67 -1.52
CA LEU A 181 11.08 15.30 -0.99
C LEU A 181 10.49 15.26 0.42
N THR A 182 10.97 16.13 1.31
CA THR A 182 10.46 16.24 2.69
C THR A 182 8.98 16.64 2.71
N GLY A 183 8.61 17.62 1.91
CA GLY A 183 7.21 18.06 1.74
C GLY A 183 6.31 16.92 1.25
N THR A 184 6.79 16.08 0.33
CA THR A 184 6.03 14.90 -0.14
C THR A 184 5.78 13.91 0.99
N GLN A 185 6.72 13.71 1.91
CA GLN A 185 6.52 12.85 3.08
C GLN A 185 5.47 13.44 4.04
N VAL A 186 5.47 14.75 4.24
CA VAL A 186 4.45 15.44 5.05
C VAL A 186 3.06 15.25 4.43
N VAL A 187 2.93 15.48 3.12
CA VAL A 187 1.66 15.28 2.40
C VAL A 187 1.18 13.82 2.52
N LEU A 188 2.08 12.85 2.36
CA LEU A 188 1.75 11.43 2.51
C LEU A 188 1.27 11.10 3.93
N GLY A 189 1.89 11.70 4.95
CA GLY A 189 1.47 11.61 6.35
C GLY A 189 0.07 12.18 6.57
N THR A 190 -0.23 13.34 5.97
CA THR A 190 -1.56 13.97 6.04
C THR A 190 -2.67 13.14 5.41
N VAL A 191 -2.37 12.42 4.34
CA VAL A 191 -3.35 11.56 3.65
C VAL A 191 -3.62 10.26 4.42
N LEU A 192 -2.69 9.82 5.29
CA LEU A 192 -2.78 8.54 5.98
C LEU A 192 -4.01 8.41 6.91
N PRO A 193 -4.34 9.37 7.79
CA PRO A 193 -5.55 9.32 8.61
C PRO A 193 -6.84 9.19 7.79
N VAL A 194 -6.92 9.90 6.67
CA VAL A 194 -8.11 9.91 5.79
C VAL A 194 -8.35 8.54 5.17
N ILE A 195 -7.29 7.84 4.77
CA ILE A 195 -7.40 6.51 4.16
C ILE A 195 -7.60 5.40 5.21
N THR A 196 -7.03 5.57 6.41
CA THR A 196 -7.12 4.56 7.48
C THR A 196 -8.45 4.59 8.24
N ALA A 197 -9.12 5.75 8.34
CA ALA A 197 -10.43 5.87 8.99
C ALA A 197 -11.52 4.92 8.41
N PRO A 198 -11.79 4.90 7.09
CA PRO A 198 -12.78 3.98 6.53
C PRO A 198 -12.36 2.52 6.67
N LEU A 199 -11.05 2.24 6.64
CA LEU A 199 -10.54 0.88 6.84
C LEU A 199 -10.85 0.36 8.26
N ILE A 200 -10.63 1.18 9.29
CA ILE A 200 -10.96 0.84 10.68
C ILE A 200 -12.47 0.65 10.84
N TYR A 201 -13.28 1.51 10.20
CA TYR A 201 -14.73 1.37 10.17
C TYR A 201 -15.12 0.00 9.57
N PHE A 202 -14.77 -0.27 8.31
CA PHE A 202 -15.20 -1.51 7.63
C PHE A 202 -14.73 -2.79 8.32
N THR A 203 -13.55 -2.79 8.91
CA THR A 203 -13.00 -3.96 9.63
C THR A 203 -13.64 -4.19 11.01
N SER A 204 -14.28 -3.18 11.60
CA SER A 204 -14.90 -3.26 12.93
C SER A 204 -16.39 -3.59 12.89
N PHE A 205 -17.05 -3.45 11.74
CA PHE A 205 -18.48 -3.71 11.61
C PHE A 205 -18.78 -5.11 11.06
N ASN A 206 -19.53 -5.89 11.84
CA ASN A 206 -20.03 -7.21 11.43
C ASN A 206 -20.82 -7.17 10.11
N LYS A 207 -21.49 -6.05 9.81
CA LYS A 207 -22.23 -5.87 8.55
C LYS A 207 -21.35 -6.07 7.30
N TYR A 208 -20.08 -5.67 7.36
CA TYR A 208 -19.15 -5.76 6.23
C TYR A 208 -18.19 -6.96 6.35
N MET A 209 -17.86 -7.38 7.57
CA MET A 209 -17.01 -8.54 7.86
C MET A 209 -17.81 -9.80 8.22
N THR A 210 -18.79 -10.17 7.39
CA THR A 210 -19.51 -11.44 7.51
C THR A 210 -19.26 -12.30 6.29
N VAL A 211 -18.82 -13.54 6.52
CA VAL A 211 -18.56 -14.51 5.46
C VAL A 211 -19.62 -15.60 5.51
N VAL A 212 -20.25 -15.91 4.38
CA VAL A 212 -21.19 -17.01 4.30
C VAL A 212 -20.41 -18.33 4.24
N PRO A 213 -20.64 -19.27 5.18
CA PRO A 213 -19.94 -20.55 5.16
C PRO A 213 -20.36 -21.38 3.94
N GLY A 214 -19.37 -21.96 3.25
CA GLY A 214 -19.59 -22.78 2.06
C GLY A 214 -18.32 -22.98 1.24
N ALA A 215 -18.42 -23.82 0.19
CA ALA A 215 -17.38 -23.97 -0.83
C ALA A 215 -17.22 -22.68 -1.65
N ALA A 216 -16.08 -22.56 -2.32
CA ALA A 216 -15.80 -21.41 -3.17
C ALA A 216 -16.77 -21.42 -4.36
N SER A 217 -17.29 -20.24 -4.70
CA SER A 217 -18.35 -20.13 -5.71
C SER A 217 -18.20 -18.84 -6.49
N TYR A 218 -18.75 -18.85 -7.70
CA TYR A 218 -18.82 -17.70 -8.57
C TYR A 218 -20.25 -17.14 -8.57
N GLY A 219 -20.40 -15.83 -8.44
CA GLY A 219 -21.68 -15.14 -8.67
C GLY A 219 -21.63 -14.30 -9.94
N SER A 220 -22.77 -14.15 -10.60
CA SER A 220 -22.96 -13.24 -11.74
C SER A 220 -23.85 -12.07 -11.34
N ASP A 221 -23.76 -10.94 -12.06
CA ASP A 221 -24.64 -9.77 -11.89
C ASP A 221 -26.14 -10.10 -12.01
N THR A 222 -26.50 -11.26 -12.59
CA THR A 222 -27.89 -11.75 -12.68
C THR A 222 -28.44 -12.33 -11.37
N GLY A 223 -27.71 -12.21 -10.26
CA GLY A 223 -28.24 -12.51 -8.92
C GLY A 223 -28.43 -14.01 -8.64
N VAL A 224 -27.90 -14.90 -9.49
CA VAL A 224 -27.87 -16.36 -9.21
C VAL A 224 -26.74 -16.63 -8.22
N VAL A 225 -26.89 -16.10 -7.00
CA VAL A 225 -26.18 -16.62 -5.84
C VAL A 225 -26.87 -17.94 -5.52
N PRO A 226 -26.18 -19.09 -5.49
CA PRO A 226 -26.83 -20.37 -5.25
C PRO A 226 -27.65 -20.28 -3.95
N ALA A 227 -28.94 -20.62 -4.04
CA ALA A 227 -29.95 -20.46 -2.99
C ALA A 227 -29.55 -21.04 -1.61
N ARG A 228 -28.53 -21.91 -1.56
CA ARG A 228 -27.89 -22.41 -0.34
C ARG A 228 -27.24 -21.33 0.54
N ARG A 229 -26.97 -20.12 0.03
CA ARG A 229 -26.31 -19.05 0.82
C ARG A 229 -27.23 -18.24 1.73
N PHE A 230 -28.53 -18.17 1.45
CA PHE A 230 -29.46 -17.37 2.26
C PHE A 230 -29.90 -18.04 3.56
N SER A 231 -29.75 -19.37 3.68
CA SER A 231 -30.10 -20.12 4.91
C SER A 231 -28.94 -20.29 5.89
N ALA A 232 -27.70 -19.96 5.51
CA ALA A 232 -26.55 -20.16 6.37
C ALA A 232 -26.28 -18.94 7.25
N VAL A 233 -26.25 -19.14 8.57
CA VAL A 233 -25.81 -18.10 9.52
C VAL A 233 -24.39 -17.68 9.16
N GLY A 234 -24.23 -16.43 8.72
CA GLY A 234 -22.93 -15.88 8.34
C GLY A 234 -21.95 -15.90 9.51
N VAL A 235 -20.72 -16.31 9.24
CA VAL A 235 -19.64 -16.29 10.23
C VAL A 235 -19.08 -14.87 10.30
N LYS A 236 -19.22 -14.27 11.48
CA LYS A 236 -18.68 -12.94 11.78
C LYS A 236 -17.15 -13.03 11.88
N MET A 237 -16.45 -12.23 11.09
CA MET A 237 -15.00 -12.07 11.06
C MET A 237 -14.56 -10.64 11.41
N ALA A 238 -15.43 -9.85 12.06
CA ALA A 238 -15.06 -8.52 12.53
C ALA A 238 -13.93 -8.60 13.56
N ASN A 239 -13.10 -7.55 13.61
CA ASN A 239 -12.07 -7.44 14.62
C ASN A 239 -12.67 -7.51 16.03
N SER A 240 -11.89 -8.06 16.97
CA SER A 240 -12.28 -8.04 18.38
C SER A 240 -12.34 -6.61 18.88
N TRP A 241 -13.21 -6.35 19.86
CA TRP A 241 -13.43 -4.99 20.37
C TRP A 241 -12.13 -4.34 20.88
N TRP A 242 -11.24 -5.13 21.52
CA TRP A 242 -9.91 -4.68 21.96
C TRP A 242 -9.04 -4.21 20.80
N VAL A 243 -9.03 -4.94 19.68
CA VAL A 243 -8.26 -4.57 18.49
C VAL A 243 -8.83 -3.30 17.86
N THR A 244 -10.15 -3.15 17.84
CA THR A 244 -10.81 -1.91 17.37
C THR A 244 -10.45 -0.72 18.25
N VAL A 245 -10.50 -0.85 19.58
CA VAL A 245 -10.13 0.23 20.50
C VAL A 245 -8.66 0.62 20.30
N LEU A 246 -7.75 -0.36 20.24
CA LEU A 246 -6.34 -0.11 19.99
C LEU A 246 -6.11 0.59 18.64
N ALA A 247 -6.78 0.13 17.58
CA ALA A 247 -6.69 0.74 16.25
C ALA A 247 -7.16 2.19 16.25
N VAL A 248 -8.26 2.50 16.94
CA VAL A 248 -8.78 3.87 17.08
C VAL A 248 -7.83 4.75 17.89
N LEU A 249 -7.22 4.22 18.97
CA LEU A 249 -6.22 4.96 19.75
C LEU A 249 -4.97 5.30 18.91
N ILE A 250 -4.45 4.33 18.16
CA ILE A 250 -3.31 4.54 17.25
C ILE A 250 -3.68 5.56 16.18
N TRP A 251 -4.87 5.43 15.58
CA TRP A 251 -5.36 6.38 14.57
C TRP A 251 -5.48 7.79 15.12
N LEU A 252 -6.02 7.95 16.34
CA LEU A 252 -6.14 9.24 17.01
C LEU A 252 -4.77 9.85 17.30
N MET A 253 -3.83 9.05 17.82
CA MET A 253 -2.44 9.48 18.04
C MET A 253 -1.79 9.97 16.74
N ILE A 254 -1.88 9.20 15.65
CA ILE A 254 -1.32 9.58 14.35
C ILE A 254 -1.97 10.87 13.85
N THR A 255 -3.30 11.00 13.97
CA THR A 255 -4.04 12.18 13.53
C THR A 255 -3.60 13.42 14.31
N VAL A 256 -3.48 13.33 15.63
CA VAL A 256 -2.99 14.43 16.47
C VAL A 256 -1.57 14.82 16.07
N MET A 257 -0.68 13.84 15.87
CA MET A 257 0.71 14.12 15.49
C MET A 257 0.82 14.78 14.11
N VAL A 258 0.02 14.35 13.14
CA VAL A 258 -0.06 14.94 11.80
C VAL A 258 -0.60 16.37 11.86
N VAL A 259 -1.67 16.60 12.61
CA VAL A 259 -2.25 17.95 12.78
C VAL A 259 -1.26 18.88 13.48
N ALA A 260 -0.61 18.41 14.54
CA ALA A 260 0.43 19.18 15.22
C ALA A 260 1.58 19.55 14.28
N ASN A 261 2.05 18.60 13.46
CA ASN A 261 3.10 18.86 12.48
C ASN A 261 2.67 19.89 11.42
N LEU A 262 1.42 19.81 10.93
CA LEU A 262 0.88 20.81 9.99
C LEU A 262 0.78 22.19 10.61
N VAL A 263 0.29 22.28 11.85
CA VAL A 263 0.19 23.55 12.58
C VAL A 263 1.58 24.17 12.78
N LEU A 264 2.56 23.37 13.19
CA LEU A 264 3.95 23.83 13.35
C LEU A 264 4.55 24.32 12.03
N LEU A 265 4.30 23.60 10.93
CA LEU A 265 4.77 24.00 9.60
C LEU A 265 4.14 25.33 9.17
N VAL A 266 2.84 25.52 9.40
CA VAL A 266 2.15 26.78 9.10
C VAL A 266 2.73 27.92 9.94
N ILE A 267 2.93 27.72 11.25
CA ILE A 267 3.54 28.74 12.12
C ILE A 267 4.94 29.12 11.64
N GLN A 268 5.77 28.15 11.27
CA GLN A 268 7.11 28.39 10.73
C GLN A 268 7.11 29.06 9.36
N SER A 269 6.03 28.94 8.58
CA SER A 269 5.91 29.61 7.28
C SER A 269 5.43 31.06 7.35
N VAL A 270 4.84 31.46 8.49
CA VAL A 270 4.25 32.78 8.71
C VAL A 270 5.16 33.69 9.56
N GLY A 271 6.08 33.12 10.33
CA GLY A 271 7.11 33.87 11.08
C GLY A 271 8.43 34.00 10.33
#